data_AF-A0A0L0LL75-F1
#
_entry.id   AF-A0A0L0LL75-F1
#
_cell.length_a   1.000
_cell.length_b   1.000
_cell.length_c   1.000
_cell.angle_alpha   90.00
_cell.angle_beta   90.00
_cell.angle_gamma   90.00
#
_symmetry.space_group_name_H-M   'P 1'
#
loop_
_entity.id
_entity.type
_entity.pdbx_description
1 polymer ?
#
loop_
_entity_poly.entity_id
_entity_poly.type
_entity_poly.pdbx_seq_one_letter_code
_entity_poly.pdbx_strand_id
1 'polypeptide(L)' 'MSIKSALNFDRHHIFLTNASHLALGFGLALVLQHYISGNAFLPVVIGWVLIGFGLLTHLVAWTK' A
#
# COMPACT_ATOMS: atom_id res chain seq x y z
N MET A 1 -10.35 16.32 22.05
CA MET A 1 -9.10 15.65 21.60
C MET A 1 -7.93 16.54 21.97
N SER A 2 -6.86 16.01 22.57
CA SER A 2 -5.65 16.80 22.87
C SER A 2 -4.88 17.10 21.58
N ILE A 3 -4.20 18.25 21.49
CA ILE A 3 -3.35 18.62 20.35
C ILE A 3 -2.32 17.52 20.05
N LYS A 4 -1.75 16.89 21.09
CA LYS A 4 -0.82 15.75 20.93
C LYS A 4 -1.49 14.54 20.28
N SER A 5 -2.73 14.23 20.65
CA SER A 5 -3.46 13.10 20.04
C SER A 5 -3.85 13.36 18.59
N ALA A 6 -4.18 14.60 18.23
CA ALA A 6 -4.47 14.97 16.84
C ALA A 6 -3.22 14.85 15.95
N LEU A 7 -2.07 15.37 16.41
CA LEU A 7 -0.81 15.29 15.66
C LEU A 7 -0.31 13.85 15.46
N ASN A 8 -0.50 12.98 16.46
CA ASN A 8 -0.15 11.55 16.33
C ASN A 8 -1.09 10.81 15.38
N PHE A 9 -2.39 11.12 15.42
CA PHE A 9 -3.38 10.58 14.49
C PHE A 9 -3.03 10.99 13.06
N ASP A 10 -2.80 12.29 12.80
CA ASP A 10 -2.47 12.79 11.46
C ASP A 10 -1.21 12.15 10.91
N ARG A 11 -0.14 12.07 11.70
CA ARG A 11 1.12 11.44 11.24
C ARG A 11 0.94 9.98 10.88
N HIS A 12 0.28 9.20 11.73
CA HIS A 12 0.11 7.78 11.50
C HIS A 12 -0.88 7.52 10.36
N HIS A 13 -1.97 8.29 10.30
CA HIS A 13 -2.99 8.16 9.27
C HIS A 13 -2.44 8.57 7.90
N ILE A 14 -1.81 9.74 7.79
CA ILE A 14 -1.24 10.23 6.53
C ILE A 14 -0.12 9.31 6.05
N PHE A 15 0.78 8.88 6.93
CA PHE A 15 1.90 8.02 6.51
C PHE A 15 1.41 6.63 6.07
N LEU A 16 0.54 5.99 6.84
CA LEU A 16 0.03 4.66 6.50
C LEU A 16 -0.83 4.68 5.24
N THR A 17 -1.68 5.71 5.06
CA THR A 17 -2.50 5.87 3.86
C THR A 17 -1.64 6.10 2.62
N ASN A 18 -0.62 6.97 2.69
CA ASN A 18 0.27 7.18 1.54
C ASN A 18 1.11 5.93 1.23
N ALA A 19 1.62 5.25 2.26
CA ALA A 19 2.40 4.02 2.07
C ALA A 19 1.55 2.90 1.46
N SER A 20 0.27 2.76 1.86
CA SER A 20 -0.62 1.74 1.29
C SER A 20 -0.95 2.01 -0.18
N HIS A 21 -1.16 3.27 -0.56
CA HIS A 21 -1.40 3.65 -1.96
C HIS A 21 -0.15 3.41 -2.82
N LEU A 22 1.04 3.78 -2.33
CA LEU A 22 2.29 3.50 -3.01
C LEU A 22 2.53 2.00 -3.19
N ALA A 23 2.28 1.20 -2.15
CA ALA A 23 2.40 -0.25 -2.22
C ALA A 23 1.43 -0.84 -3.26
N LEU A 24 0.16 -0.41 -3.28
CA LEU A 24 -0.82 -0.85 -4.27
C LEU A 24 -0.41 -0.50 -5.69
N GLY A 25 -0.06 0.77 -5.94
CA GLY A 25 0.33 1.24 -7.27
C GLY A 25 1.60 0.56 -7.79
N PHE A 26 2.64 0.49 -6.96
CA PHE A 26 3.90 -0.17 -7.32
C PHE A 26 3.72 -1.68 -7.49
N GLY A 27 2.95 -2.33 -6.62
CA GLY A 27 2.65 -3.75 -6.72
C GLY A 27 1.90 -4.09 -8.01
N LEU A 28 0.90 -3.28 -8.37
CA LEU A 28 0.16 -3.45 -9.62
C LEU A 28 1.05 -3.26 -10.85
N ALA A 29 1.93 -2.25 -10.84
CA ALA A 29 2.88 -2.00 -11.92
C ALA A 29 3.85 -3.17 -12.11
N LEU A 30 4.35 -3.76 -11.03
CA LEU A 30 5.28 -4.89 -11.05
C LEU A 30 4.60 -6.16 -11.59
N VAL A 31 3.37 -6.44 -11.15
CA VAL A 31 2.57 -7.55 -11.68
C VAL A 31 2.28 -7.34 -13.17
N LEU A 32 1.84 -6.14 -13.56
CA LEU A 32 1.55 -5.81 -14.96
C LEU A 32 2.81 -5.93 -15.83
N GLN A 33 3.95 -5.44 -15.36
CA GLN A 33 5.23 -5.57 -16.05
C GLN A 33 5.57 -7.05 -16.27
N HIS A 34 5.41 -7.91 -15.26
CA HIS A 34 5.66 -9.34 -15.38
C HIS A 34 4.76 -9.99 -16.44
N TYR A 35 3.47 -9.65 -16.46
CA TYR A 35 2.52 -10.19 -17.45
C TYR A 35 2.79 -9.72 -18.89
N ILE A 36 3.19 -8.46 -19.09
CA ILE A 36 3.42 -7.91 -20.42
C ILE A 36 4.78 -8.33 -20.99
N SER A 37 5.83 -8.27 -20.16
CA SER A 37 7.21 -8.42 -20.62
C SER A 37 7.84 -9.77 -20.28
N GLY A 38 7.15 -10.61 -19.50
CA GLY A 38 7.66 -11.86 -18.97
C GLY A 38 8.72 -11.70 -17.86
N ASN A 39 9.34 -10.52 -17.72
CA ASN A 39 10.41 -10.23 -16.78
C ASN A 39 10.19 -8.87 -16.10
N ALA A 40 9.84 -8.90 -14.82
CA ALA A 40 9.73 -7.69 -14.02
C ALA A 40 11.07 -7.33 -13.36
N PHE A 41 11.26 -6.04 -13.05
CA PHE A 41 12.44 -5.55 -12.33
C PHE A 41 12.67 -6.25 -10.98
N LEU A 42 11.58 -6.71 -10.35
CA LEU A 42 11.56 -7.47 -9.12
C LEU A 42 10.72 -8.75 -9.31
N PRO A 43 10.91 -9.79 -8.47
CA PRO A 43 10.06 -10.98 -8.48
C PRO A 43 8.57 -10.64 -8.36
N VAL A 44 7.73 -11.23 -9.20
CA VAL A 44 6.26 -10.99 -9.23
C VAL A 44 5.59 -11.19 -7.87
N VAL A 45 6.13 -12.09 -7.05
CA VAL A 45 5.68 -12.34 -5.68
C VAL A 45 5.70 -11.07 -4.83
N ILE A 46 6.70 -10.20 -4.99
CA ILE A 46 6.78 -8.91 -4.28
C ILE A 46 5.60 -8.02 -4.66
N GLY A 47 5.24 -7.99 -5.95
CA GLY A 47 4.08 -7.23 -6.42
C GLY A 47 2.77 -7.68 -5.76
N TRP A 48 2.54 -8.99 -5.67
CA TRP A 48 1.37 -9.56 -5.00
C TRP A 48 1.35 -9.28 -3.49
N VAL A 49 2.50 -9.33 -2.82
CA VAL A 49 2.62 -8.98 -1.39
C VAL A 49 2.22 -7.52 -1.16
N LEU A 50 2.69 -6.60 -2.01
CA LEU A 50 2.38 -5.16 -1.89
C LEU A 50 0.90 -4.85 -2.17
N ILE A 51 0.31 -5.50 -3.17
CA ILE A 51 -1.14 -5.42 -3.43
C ILE A 51 -1.91 -5.93 -2.21
N GLY A 52 -1.54 -7.08 -1.67
CA GLY A 52 -2.17 -7.66 -0.49
C GLY A 52 -2.10 -6.73 0.72
N PHE A 53 -0.93 -6.14 1.01
CA PHE A 53 -0.77 -5.13 2.05
C PHE A 53 -1.73 -3.94 1.83
N GLY A 54 -1.70 -3.35 0.64
CA GLY A 54 -2.53 -2.17 0.33
C GLY A 54 -4.04 -2.45 0.46
N LEU A 55 -4.51 -3.60 -0.04
CA LEU A 55 -5.89 -4.05 0.08
C LEU A 55 -6.29 -4.29 1.53
N LEU A 56 -5.45 -4.96 2.33
CA LEU A 56 -5.72 -5.19 3.75
C LEU A 56 -5.82 -3.86 4.51
N THR A 57 -4.93 -2.90 4.26
CA THR A 57 -5.06 -1.57 4.86
C THR A 57 -6.35 -0.86 4.47
N HIS A 58 -6.81 -0.99 3.21
CA HIS A 58 -8.09 -0.41 2.79
C HIS A 58 -9.28 -1.09 3.48
N LEU A 59 -9.27 -2.43 3.58
CA LEU A 59 -10.33 -3.18 4.26
C LEU A 59 -10.40 -2.82 5.75
N VAL A 60 -9.26 -2.72 6.43
CA VAL A 60 -9.19 -2.31 7.83
C VAL A 60 -9.64 -0.86 8.01
N ALA A 61 -9.31 0.04 7.08
CA ALA A 61 -9.75 1.43 7.14
C ALA A 61 -11.24 1.59 6.83
N TRP A 62 -11.82 0.75 5.96
CA TRP A 62 -13.25 0.75 5.65
C TRP A 62 -14.09 0.21 6.81
N THR A 63 -13.62 -0.84 7.47
CA THR A 63 -14.38 -1.55 8.52
C THR A 63 -14.31 -0.91 9.90
N LYS A 64 -13.51 0.16 10.07
CA LYS A 64 -13.41 0.96 11.28
C LYS A 64 -14.20 2.25 11.15
#